data_AF-A0A4J1WL54-F1
#
_entry.id   AF-A0A4J1WL54-F1
#
_cell.length_a   1.000
_cell.length_b   1.000
_cell.length_c   1.000
_cell.angle_alpha   90.00
_cell.angle_beta   90.00
_cell.angle_gamma   90.00
#
_symmetry.space_group_name_H-M   'P 1'
#
loop_
_entity.id
_entity.type
_entity.pdbx_description
1 polymer ?
#
loop_
_entity_poly.entity_id
_entity_poly.type
_entity_poly.pdbx_seq_one_letter_code
_entity_poly.pdbx_strand_id
1 'polypeptide(L)'
;MNEQYIPVATVYNNLGVIYTWNREYDLALENLNKAEKILKKYDSNEIFESYCNKSVLFLMKKDYQQSLEYINKSLQMCPKSLTLDVRMLKLNKLVVELVSENISLIDFQNSLRYFEAEIPLIDDPWYKFQVVYNLKQISDIPSVYDQSYIENYKDGLTKYYILISYKNYNFCLGLSPNWRY
;
A
#
# COMPACT_ATOMS: atom_id res chain seq x y z
N MET A 1 -5.64 -7.94 30.15
CA MET A 1 -5.81 -9.18 29.36
C MET A 1 -6.59 -8.83 28.10
N ASN A 2 -5.98 -8.56 26.94
CA ASN A 2 -6.72 -8.42 25.66
C ASN A 2 -5.87 -8.30 24.37
N GLU A 3 -4.54 -8.18 24.44
CA GLU A 3 -3.67 -8.06 23.25
C GLU A 3 -3.46 -9.37 22.46
N GLN A 4 -3.79 -10.54 23.04
CA GLN A 4 -3.61 -11.85 22.39
C GLN A 4 -4.39 -12.00 21.06
N TYR A 5 -5.43 -11.19 20.86
CA TYR A 5 -6.24 -11.24 19.64
C TYR A 5 -5.71 -10.33 18.52
N ILE A 6 -4.82 -9.38 18.82
CA ILE A 6 -4.21 -8.52 17.79
C ILE A 6 -3.39 -9.36 16.79
N PRO A 7 -2.56 -10.34 17.22
CA PRO A 7 -1.92 -11.28 16.29
C PRO A 7 -2.91 -12.06 15.40
N VAL A 8 -4.11 -12.38 15.92
CA VAL A 8 -5.16 -13.06 15.13
C VAL A 8 -5.71 -12.11 14.05
N ALA A 9 -5.89 -10.83 14.36
CA ALA A 9 -6.26 -9.83 13.37
C ALA A 9 -5.19 -9.69 12.27
N THR A 10 -3.91 -9.70 12.65
CA THR A 10 -2.77 -9.72 11.73
C THR A 10 -2.83 -10.91 10.77
N VAL A 11 -3.12 -12.12 11.26
CA VAL A 11 -3.28 -13.30 10.40
C VAL A 11 -4.40 -13.10 9.39
N TYR A 12 -5.56 -12.61 9.83
CA TYR A 12 -6.67 -12.31 8.93
C TYR A 12 -6.33 -11.22 7.91
N ASN A 13 -5.60 -10.17 8.31
CA ASN A 13 -5.16 -9.10 7.42
C ASN A 13 -4.26 -9.66 6.30
N ASN A 14 -3.30 -10.50 6.68
CA ASN A 14 -2.38 -11.15 5.73
C ASN A 14 -3.11 -12.12 4.79
N LEU A 15 -4.08 -12.91 5.30
CA LEU A 15 -4.94 -13.74 4.44
C LEU A 15 -5.73 -12.88 3.44
N GLY A 16 -6.24 -11.73 3.89
CA GLY A 16 -6.89 -10.74 3.04
C GLY A 16 -6.01 -10.28 1.86
N VAL A 17 -4.73 -10.01 2.13
CA VAL A 17 -3.74 -9.66 1.11
C VAL A 17 -3.49 -10.81 0.14
N ILE A 18 -3.29 -12.03 0.66
CA ILE A 18 -3.05 -13.23 -0.17
C ILE A 18 -4.23 -13.49 -1.12
N TYR A 19 -5.45 -13.49 -0.59
CA TYR A 19 -6.64 -13.65 -1.42
C TYR A 19 -6.83 -12.51 -2.42
N THR A 20 -6.42 -11.29 -2.07
CA THR A 20 -6.43 -10.14 -2.99
C THR A 20 -5.48 -10.38 -4.17
N TRP A 21 -4.27 -10.91 -3.93
CA TRP A 21 -3.34 -11.31 -4.99
C TRP A 21 -3.90 -12.41 -5.89
N ASN A 22 -4.56 -13.41 -5.30
CA ASN A 22 -5.21 -14.50 -6.04
C ASN A 22 -6.50 -14.07 -6.75
N ARG A 23 -6.92 -12.81 -6.63
CA ARG A 23 -8.19 -12.27 -7.16
C ARG A 23 -9.43 -12.94 -6.56
N GLU A 24 -9.29 -13.57 -5.40
CA GLU A 24 -10.37 -14.18 -4.62
C GLU A 24 -11.01 -13.11 -3.71
N TYR A 25 -11.62 -12.10 -4.34
CA TYR A 25 -11.96 -10.85 -3.66
C TYR A 25 -12.98 -10.98 -2.52
N ASP A 26 -13.90 -11.93 -2.60
CA ASP A 26 -14.92 -12.12 -1.56
C ASP A 26 -14.28 -12.72 -0.29
N LEU A 27 -13.39 -13.71 -0.46
CA LEU A 27 -12.59 -14.25 0.65
C LEU A 27 -11.65 -13.21 1.22
N ALA A 28 -11.03 -12.39 0.37
CA ALA A 28 -10.19 -11.29 0.82
C ALA A 28 -10.98 -10.32 1.71
N LEU A 29 -12.17 -9.89 1.27
CA LEU A 29 -13.01 -8.97 2.01
C LEU A 29 -13.52 -9.58 3.32
N GLU A 30 -13.88 -10.86 3.32
CA GLU A 30 -14.29 -11.59 4.54
C GLU A 30 -13.18 -11.57 5.59
N ASN A 31 -11.94 -11.89 5.21
CA ASN A 31 -10.80 -11.90 6.12
C ASN A 31 -10.45 -10.49 6.61
N LEU A 32 -10.44 -9.48 5.73
CA LEU A 32 -10.23 -8.08 6.14
C LEU A 32 -11.33 -7.57 7.09
N ASN A 33 -12.57 -8.02 6.93
CA ASN A 33 -13.66 -7.71 7.87
C ASN A 33 -13.46 -8.38 9.24
N LYS A 34 -12.94 -9.61 9.28
CA LYS A 34 -12.61 -10.29 10.54
C LYS A 34 -11.48 -9.55 11.28
N ALA A 35 -10.43 -9.15 10.57
CA ALA A 35 -9.34 -8.34 11.12
C ALA A 35 -9.89 -7.01 11.69
N GLU A 36 -10.65 -6.26 10.89
CA GLU A 36 -11.26 -4.99 11.32
C GLU A 36 -12.12 -5.16 12.57
N LYS A 37 -12.96 -6.21 12.64
CA LYS A 37 -13.82 -6.46 13.80
C LYS A 37 -13.02 -6.66 15.08
N ILE A 38 -11.91 -7.38 15.00
CA ILE A 38 -11.02 -7.62 16.15
C ILE A 38 -10.32 -6.31 16.55
N LEU A 39 -9.71 -5.62 15.58
CA LEU A 39 -8.97 -4.38 15.84
C LEU A 39 -9.87 -3.28 16.44
N LYS A 40 -11.12 -3.16 15.96
CA LYS A 40 -12.14 -2.27 16.55
C LYS A 40 -12.50 -2.66 17.97
N LYS A 41 -12.70 -3.94 18.24
CA LYS A 41 -13.10 -4.43 19.58
C LYS A 41 -12.05 -4.08 20.65
N TYR A 42 -10.80 -3.98 20.25
CA TYR A 42 -9.66 -3.75 21.14
C TYR A 42 -9.02 -2.36 20.95
N ASP A 43 -9.68 -1.45 20.24
CA ASP A 43 -9.20 -0.08 19.97
C ASP A 43 -7.75 -0.04 19.48
N SER A 44 -7.36 -1.01 18.65
CA SER A 44 -5.98 -1.11 18.14
C SER A 44 -5.69 0.00 17.14
N ASN A 45 -4.50 0.58 17.27
CA ASN A 45 -3.97 1.57 16.35
C ASN A 45 -3.58 0.97 14.98
N GLU A 46 -3.55 -0.35 14.83
CA GLU A 46 -3.29 -1.08 13.57
C GLU A 46 -4.53 -1.17 12.66
N ILE A 47 -5.68 -0.66 13.10
CA ILE A 47 -6.93 -0.72 12.30
C ILE A 47 -6.81 -0.08 10.91
N PHE A 48 -5.94 0.90 10.73
CA PHE A 48 -5.75 1.55 9.43
C PHE A 48 -5.28 0.56 8.37
N GLU A 49 -4.51 -0.46 8.74
CA GLU A 49 -3.93 -1.45 7.82
C GLU A 49 -5.04 -2.25 7.11
N SER A 50 -6.08 -2.63 7.85
CA SER A 50 -7.25 -3.31 7.28
C SER A 50 -7.97 -2.42 6.28
N TYR A 51 -8.05 -1.11 6.52
CA TYR A 51 -8.63 -0.16 5.56
C TYR A 51 -7.71 0.06 4.34
N CYS A 52 -6.40 0.14 4.53
CA CYS A 52 -5.44 0.19 3.42
C CYS A 52 -5.59 -1.02 2.50
N ASN A 53 -5.61 -2.23 3.06
CA ASN A 53 -5.70 -3.46 2.28
C ASN A 53 -7.08 -3.60 1.60
N LYS A 54 -8.16 -3.09 2.20
CA LYS A 54 -9.47 -2.97 1.52
C LYS A 54 -9.42 -2.01 0.35
N SER A 55 -8.75 -0.86 0.50
CA SER A 55 -8.57 0.07 -0.63
C SER A 55 -7.89 -0.60 -1.81
N VAL A 56 -6.83 -1.39 -1.55
CA VAL A 56 -6.13 -2.14 -2.60
C VAL A 56 -7.03 -3.23 -3.21
N LEU A 57 -7.79 -3.96 -2.40
CA LEU A 57 -8.76 -4.94 -2.87
C LEU A 57 -9.76 -4.30 -3.84
N PHE A 58 -10.40 -3.19 -3.46
CA PHE A 58 -11.38 -2.51 -4.30
C PHE A 58 -10.75 -1.90 -5.55
N LEU A 59 -9.52 -1.40 -5.46
CA LEU A 59 -8.78 -0.97 -6.64
C LEU A 59 -8.56 -2.11 -7.62
N MET A 60 -8.20 -3.30 -7.15
CA MET A 60 -8.03 -4.49 -8.01
C MET A 60 -9.35 -4.96 -8.62
N LYS A 61 -10.48 -4.73 -7.94
CA LYS A 61 -11.84 -4.90 -8.50
C LYS A 61 -12.23 -3.81 -9.50
N LYS A 62 -11.40 -2.77 -9.69
CA LYS A 62 -11.68 -1.54 -10.44
C LYS A 62 -12.84 -0.73 -9.86
N ASP A 63 -13.14 -0.91 -8.57
CA ASP A 63 -14.08 -0.08 -7.83
C ASP A 63 -13.31 1.08 -7.20
N TYR A 64 -13.10 2.12 -8.01
CA TYR A 64 -12.30 3.27 -7.63
C TYR A 64 -12.93 4.10 -6.52
N GLN A 65 -14.27 4.16 -6.47
CA GLN A 65 -15.00 4.91 -5.45
C GLN A 65 -14.77 4.31 -4.07
N GLN A 66 -14.97 3.00 -3.91
CA GLN A 66 -14.71 2.32 -2.64
C GLN A 66 -13.23 2.32 -2.29
N SER A 67 -12.34 2.19 -3.28
CA SER A 67 -10.89 2.27 -3.05
C SER A 67 -10.47 3.62 -2.44
N LEU A 68 -11.00 4.72 -2.97
CA LEU A 68 -10.77 6.07 -2.45
C LEU A 68 -11.37 6.27 -1.06
N GLU A 69 -12.57 5.75 -0.80
CA GLU A 69 -13.18 5.81 0.53
C GLU A 69 -12.29 5.13 1.57
N TYR A 70 -11.84 3.90 1.28
CA TYR A 70 -11.04 3.13 2.23
C TYR A 70 -9.62 3.69 2.44
N ILE A 71 -8.97 4.24 1.41
CA ILE A 71 -7.63 4.84 1.61
C ILE A 71 -7.70 6.13 2.43
N ASN A 72 -8.75 6.93 2.24
CA ASN A 72 -9.01 8.11 3.05
C ASN A 72 -9.30 7.74 4.50
N LYS A 73 -10.10 6.70 4.72
CA LYS A 73 -10.36 6.16 6.06
C LYS A 73 -9.09 5.62 6.72
N SER A 74 -8.24 4.93 5.96
CA SER A 74 -6.94 4.47 6.44
C SER A 74 -6.07 5.65 6.90
N LEU A 75 -5.95 6.70 6.08
CA LEU A 75 -5.21 7.91 6.43
C LEU A 75 -5.76 8.61 7.68
N GLN A 76 -7.09 8.65 7.84
CA GLN A 76 -7.74 9.26 9.02
C GLN A 76 -7.45 8.48 10.30
N MET A 77 -7.40 7.15 10.22
CA MET A 77 -7.21 6.26 11.36
C MET A 77 -5.73 6.01 11.71
N CYS A 78 -4.82 6.25 10.77
CA CYS A 78 -3.39 6.05 10.96
C CYS A 78 -2.84 7.06 11.99
N PRO A 79 -2.21 6.61 13.08
CA PRO A 79 -1.52 7.50 14.00
C PRO A 79 -0.47 8.34 13.27
N LYS A 80 -0.47 9.65 13.52
CA LYS A 80 0.47 10.59 12.88
C LYS A 80 1.94 10.31 13.22
N SER A 81 2.19 9.62 14.33
CA SER A 81 3.53 9.17 14.75
C SER A 81 4.09 8.07 13.83
N LEU A 82 3.24 7.31 13.14
CA LEU A 82 3.65 6.30 12.15
C LEU A 82 3.98 6.97 10.82
N THR A 83 5.05 7.75 10.80
CA THR A 83 5.37 8.64 9.67
C THR A 83 5.64 7.89 8.37
N LEU A 84 6.15 6.66 8.42
CA LEU A 84 6.36 5.81 7.25
C LEU A 84 5.03 5.33 6.66
N ASP A 85 4.11 4.85 7.49
CA ASP A 85 2.79 4.41 7.06
C ASP A 85 1.98 5.56 6.49
N VAL A 86 2.01 6.74 7.11
CA VAL A 86 1.37 7.94 6.57
C VAL A 86 1.88 8.28 5.16
N ARG A 87 3.18 8.15 4.90
CA ARG A 87 3.76 8.42 3.57
C ARG A 87 3.36 7.35 2.55
N MET A 88 3.46 6.08 2.92
CA MET A 88 3.03 4.96 2.09
C MET A 88 1.55 5.09 1.71
N LEU A 89 0.68 5.41 2.67
CA LEU A 89 -0.75 5.61 2.43
C LEU A 89 -1.03 6.81 1.49
N LYS A 90 -0.27 7.90 1.63
CA LYS A 90 -0.38 9.05 0.70
C LYS A 90 0.07 8.68 -0.71
N LEU A 91 1.15 7.92 -0.85
CA LEU A 91 1.62 7.44 -2.14
C LEU A 91 0.63 6.45 -2.78
N ASN A 92 0.02 5.57 -1.98
CA ASN A 92 -1.05 4.70 -2.45
C ASN A 92 -2.28 5.49 -2.92
N LYS A 93 -2.72 6.49 -2.15
CA LYS A 93 -3.83 7.37 -2.53
C LYS A 93 -3.53 8.07 -3.85
N LEU A 94 -2.31 8.58 -4.03
CA LEU A 94 -1.88 9.24 -5.26
C LEU A 94 -2.00 8.29 -6.49
N VAL A 95 -1.60 7.02 -6.35
CA VAL A 95 -1.78 6.00 -7.41
C VAL A 95 -3.26 5.72 -7.67
N VAL A 96 -4.09 5.59 -6.62
CA VAL A 96 -5.55 5.39 -6.77
C VAL A 96 -6.19 6.58 -7.50
N GLU A 97 -5.82 7.81 -7.14
CA GLU A 97 -6.31 9.04 -7.77
C GLU A 97 -5.91 9.12 -9.26
N LEU A 98 -4.70 8.70 -9.62
CA LEU A 98 -4.27 8.64 -11.01
C LEU A 98 -5.07 7.61 -11.81
N VAL A 99 -5.16 6.38 -11.29
CA VAL A 99 -5.81 5.26 -11.98
C VAL A 99 -7.32 5.47 -12.11
N SER A 100 -7.92 6.20 -11.17
CA SER A 100 -9.32 6.65 -11.23
C SER A 100 -9.55 7.91 -12.07
N GLU A 101 -8.49 8.46 -12.67
CA GLU A 101 -8.51 9.68 -13.49
C GLU A 101 -8.98 10.95 -12.74
N ASN A 102 -8.90 10.95 -11.41
CA ASN A 102 -9.17 12.12 -10.58
C ASN A 102 -8.04 13.16 -10.64
N ILE A 103 -6.83 12.74 -11.04
CA ILE A 103 -5.68 13.62 -11.29
C ILE A 103 -5.04 13.28 -12.63
N SER A 104 -4.38 14.25 -13.25
CA SER A 104 -3.63 14.01 -14.48
C SER A 104 -2.30 13.30 -14.21
N LEU A 105 -1.72 12.69 -15.25
CA LEU A 105 -0.36 12.13 -15.15
C LEU A 105 0.69 13.20 -14.78
N ILE A 106 0.48 14.45 -15.22
CA ILE A 106 1.36 15.57 -14.89
C ILE A 106 1.25 15.91 -13.39
N ASP A 107 0.05 15.93 -12.83
CA ASP A 107 -0.17 16.18 -11.39
C ASP A 107 0.43 15.05 -10.54
N PHE A 108 0.28 13.81 -11.01
CA PHE A 108 0.92 12.64 -10.41
C PHE A 108 2.45 12.76 -10.41
N GLN A 109 3.05 13.10 -11.55
CA GLN A 109 4.49 13.31 -11.69
C GLN A 109 5.01 14.39 -10.73
N ASN A 110 4.33 15.53 -10.66
CA ASN A 110 4.71 16.63 -9.77
C ASN A 110 4.60 16.21 -8.30
N SER A 111 3.54 15.48 -7.93
CA SER A 111 3.35 14.97 -6.58
C SER A 111 4.41 13.92 -6.22
N LEU A 112 4.79 13.04 -7.15
CA LEU A 112 5.77 11.99 -6.90
C LEU A 112 7.17 12.54 -6.61
N ARG A 113 7.57 13.67 -7.21
CA ARG A 113 8.83 14.36 -6.93
C ARG A 113 8.96 14.83 -5.47
N TYR A 114 7.86 15.09 -4.77
CA TYR A 114 7.90 15.37 -3.34
C TYR A 114 8.40 14.16 -2.54
N PHE A 115 7.90 12.96 -2.86
CA PHE A 115 8.32 11.73 -2.22
C PHE A 115 9.78 11.37 -2.56
N GLU A 116 10.25 11.71 -3.77
CA GLU A 116 11.65 11.57 -4.18
C GLU A 116 12.59 12.32 -3.22
N ALA A 117 12.27 13.58 -2.91
CA ALA A 117 13.06 14.41 -2.00
C ALA A 117 13.08 13.87 -0.56
N GLU A 118 12.11 13.04 -0.16
CA GLU A 118 12.08 12.39 1.15
C GLU A 118 12.93 11.12 1.23
N ILE A 119 13.33 10.52 0.10
CA ILE A 119 14.10 9.25 0.07
C ILE A 119 15.36 9.30 0.96
N PRO A 120 16.20 10.35 0.94
CA PRO A 120 17.40 10.39 1.78
C PRO A 120 17.12 10.46 3.28
N LEU A 121 15.89 10.78 3.70
CA LEU A 121 15.50 10.97 5.09
C LEU A 121 14.97 9.68 5.75
N ILE A 122 14.74 8.64 4.96
CA ILE A 122 14.04 7.42 5.38
C ILE A 122 14.91 6.24 5.00
N ASP A 123 15.24 5.38 5.96
CA ASP A 123 16.01 4.16 5.70
C ASP A 123 15.13 2.90 5.68
N ASP A 124 13.96 3.00 5.04
CA ASP A 124 13.09 1.85 4.79
C ASP A 124 13.21 1.39 3.32
N PRO A 125 13.68 0.16 3.06
CA PRO A 125 13.92 -0.30 1.69
C PRO A 125 12.63 -0.45 0.87
N TRP A 126 11.49 -0.73 1.50
CA TRP A 126 10.22 -0.93 0.80
C TRP A 126 9.59 0.38 0.34
N TYR A 127 9.62 1.40 1.19
CA TYR A 127 9.21 2.75 0.84
C TYR A 127 10.09 3.31 -0.29
N LYS A 128 11.42 3.17 -0.15
CA LYS A 128 12.37 3.55 -1.22
C LYS A 128 12.03 2.84 -2.53
N PHE A 129 11.83 1.52 -2.47
CA PHE A 129 11.44 0.73 -3.64
C PHE A 129 10.17 1.26 -4.29
N GLN A 130 9.11 1.52 -3.52
CA GLN A 130 7.84 1.99 -4.07
C GLN A 130 8.00 3.31 -4.83
N VAL A 131 8.70 4.29 -4.23
CA VAL A 131 8.92 5.61 -4.85
C VAL A 131 9.80 5.48 -6.10
N VAL A 132 10.94 4.81 -5.99
CA VAL A 132 11.89 4.61 -7.11
C VAL A 132 11.24 3.81 -8.24
N TYR A 133 10.51 2.74 -7.94
CA TYR A 133 9.82 1.97 -8.97
C TYR A 133 8.81 2.85 -9.74
N ASN A 134 8.01 3.65 -9.04
CA ASN A 134 7.04 4.56 -9.65
C ASN A 134 7.68 5.67 -10.48
N LEU A 135 8.79 6.24 -10.01
CA LEU A 135 9.55 7.25 -10.76
C LEU A 135 10.10 6.66 -12.07
N LYS A 136 10.51 5.39 -12.07
CA LYS A 136 11.12 4.73 -13.24
C LYS A 136 10.13 4.51 -14.36
N GLN A 137 8.84 4.40 -14.03
CA GLN A 137 7.78 4.30 -15.02
C GLN A 137 7.67 5.59 -15.85
N ILE A 138 7.91 6.75 -15.23
CA ILE A 138 7.59 8.06 -15.81
C ILE A 138 8.82 8.93 -16.09
N SER A 139 10.02 8.48 -15.72
CA SER A 139 11.29 9.17 -15.93
C SER A 139 12.47 8.20 -16.02
N ASP A 140 13.54 8.60 -16.70
CA ASP A 140 14.84 7.93 -16.60
C ASP A 140 15.47 8.28 -15.24
N ILE A 141 15.44 7.34 -14.28
CA ILE A 141 16.04 7.57 -12.97
C ILE A 141 17.58 7.57 -13.07
N PRO A 142 18.29 8.53 -12.43
CA PRO A 142 19.74 8.47 -12.29
C PRO A 142 20.22 7.17 -11.63
N SER A 143 21.39 6.67 -12.03
CA SER A 143 22.04 5.42 -11.58
C SER A 143 22.41 5.37 -10.08
N VAL A 144 21.92 6.29 -9.26
CA VAL A 144 22.30 6.52 -7.86
C VAL A 144 21.43 5.73 -6.89
N TYR A 145 20.23 5.30 -7.29
CA TYR A 145 19.40 4.45 -6.45
C TYR A 145 19.77 2.99 -6.71
N ASP A 146 20.22 2.32 -5.64
CA ASP A 146 20.66 0.94 -5.67
C ASP A 146 19.56 0.03 -6.27
N GLN A 147 19.83 -0.53 -7.45
CA GLN A 147 18.92 -1.44 -8.14
C GLN A 147 18.92 -2.84 -7.51
N SER A 148 19.76 -3.09 -6.49
CA SER A 148 19.84 -4.36 -5.77
C SER A 148 18.47 -4.85 -5.30
N TYR A 149 17.56 -3.96 -4.90
CA TYR A 149 16.20 -4.32 -4.47
C TYR A 149 15.26 -4.72 -5.61
N ILE A 150 15.49 -4.26 -6.85
CA ILE A 150 14.72 -4.65 -8.04
C ILE A 150 15.27 -5.95 -8.62
N GLU A 151 16.59 -6.16 -8.55
CA GLU A 151 17.28 -7.29 -9.17
C GLU A 151 17.35 -8.53 -8.27
N ASN A 152 17.59 -8.37 -6.97
CA ASN A 152 17.75 -9.50 -6.02
C ASN A 152 16.43 -10.18 -5.64
N TYR A 153 15.29 -9.54 -5.90
CA TYR A 153 13.96 -10.07 -5.61
C TYR A 153 13.25 -10.63 -6.86
N LYS A 154 13.99 -10.84 -7.96
CA LYS A 154 13.45 -11.39 -9.21
C LYS A 154 12.78 -12.76 -9.04
N ASP A 155 13.25 -13.58 -8.10
CA ASP A 155 12.83 -14.99 -7.94
C ASP A 155 12.45 -15.40 -6.49
N GLY A 156 12.23 -14.45 -5.58
CA GLY A 156 11.96 -14.70 -4.15
C GLY A 156 10.49 -14.55 -3.77
N LEU A 157 9.97 -15.47 -2.94
CA LEU A 157 8.56 -15.73 -2.58
C LEU A 157 7.77 -14.61 -1.86
N THR A 158 8.18 -13.34 -1.95
CA THR A 158 7.51 -12.26 -1.21
C THR A 158 7.56 -10.93 -1.94
N LYS A 159 6.66 -10.74 -2.92
CA LYS A 159 6.38 -9.42 -3.48
C LYS A 159 5.53 -8.64 -2.48
N TYR A 160 6.09 -7.63 -1.81
CA TYR A 160 5.36 -6.79 -0.84
C TYR A 160 4.61 -5.63 -1.51
N TYR A 161 4.29 -5.77 -2.78
CA TYR A 161 3.68 -4.73 -3.58
C TYR A 161 2.71 -5.31 -4.60
N ILE A 162 1.78 -4.47 -5.04
CA ILE A 162 0.89 -4.75 -6.16
C ILE A 162 1.21 -3.78 -7.29
N LEU A 163 1.30 -4.29 -8.51
CA LEU A 163 1.41 -3.47 -9.70
C LEU A 163 0.03 -3.19 -10.27
N ILE A 164 -0.26 -1.91 -10.47
CA ILE A 164 -1.51 -1.42 -11.05
C ILE A 164 -1.19 -0.80 -12.41
N SER A 165 -1.80 -1.34 -13.45
CA SER A 165 -1.63 -0.82 -14.80
C SER A 165 -2.44 0.45 -15.02
N TYR A 166 -1.81 1.45 -15.64
CA TYR A 166 -2.45 2.67 -16.12
C TYR A 166 -1.88 3.01 -17.50
N LYS A 167 -2.69 2.90 -18.55
CA LYS A 167 -2.24 3.04 -19.94
C LYS A 167 -1.04 2.10 -20.21
N ASN A 168 0.13 2.66 -20.55
CA ASN A 168 1.38 1.95 -20.81
C ASN A 168 2.31 1.85 -19.58
N TYR A 169 1.87 2.28 -18.41
CA TYR A 169 2.65 2.28 -17.16
C TYR A 169 2.15 1.22 -16.18
N ASN A 170 3.02 0.76 -15.28
CA ASN A 170 2.64 -0.08 -14.15
C ASN A 170 3.13 0.57 -12.86
N PHE A 171 2.23 1.04 -11.99
CA PHE A 171 2.59 1.67 -10.73
C PHE A 171 2.54 0.69 -9.56
N CYS A 172 3.53 0.77 -8.69
CA CYS A 172 3.68 0.04 -7.44
C CYS A 172 2.85 0.66 -6.32
N LEU A 173 2.00 -0.17 -5.72
CA LEU A 173 1.34 0.07 -4.44
C LEU A 173 2.06 -0.66 -3.32
N GLY A 174 2.30 0.05 -2.23
CA GLY A 174 2.73 -0.53 -0.98
C GLY A 174 1.56 -1.26 -0.33
N LEU A 175 1.80 -2.45 0.18
CA LEU A 175 0.85 -3.11 1.04
C LEU A 175 1.16 -2.75 2.49
N SER A 176 0.20 -2.98 3.38
CA SER A 176 0.44 -2.97 4.83
C SER A 176 0.35 -4.39 5.38
N PRO A 177 1.36 -5.25 5.12
CA PRO A 177 1.48 -6.54 5.77
C PRO A 177 2.27 -6.40 7.08
N ASN A 178 1.84 -7.13 8.11
CA ASN A 178 2.46 -7.09 9.43
C ASN A 178 3.70 -8.00 9.56
N TRP A 179 4.32 -8.37 8.44
CA TRP A 179 5.60 -9.07 8.41
C TRP A 179 6.80 -8.11 8.59
N ARG A 180 6.54 -6.83 8.91
CA ARG A 180 7.56 -5.80 9.15
C ARG A 180 8.23 -5.90 10.53
N TYR A 181 7.99 -6.97 11.30
CA TYR A 181 8.54 -7.18 12.64
C TYR A 181 9.24 -8.52 12.75
#